data_AF-A0A514EA63-F1
#
_entry.id   AF-A0A514EA63-F1
#
_cell.length_a   1.000
_cell.length_b   1.000
_cell.length_c   1.000
_cell.angle_alpha   90.00
_cell.angle_beta   90.00
_cell.angle_gamma   90.00
#
_symmetry.space_group_name_H-M   'P 1'
#
loop_
_entity.id
_entity.type
_entity.pdbx_description
1 polymer ?
#
loop_
_entity_poly.entity_id
_entity_poly.type
_entity_poly.pdbx_seq_one_letter_code
_entity_poly.pdbx_strand_id
1 'polypeptide(L)' 'MDEALYAALNRSGHKLGGYPEFTQQGPRTAQDAQVLLQLDSDEHMMWRDSGIANFFVDPANLRRGDFSRVAYNLDCD' A
#
# COMPACT_ATOMS: atom_id res chain seq x y z
N MET A 1 5.54 20.09 -15.10
CA MET A 1 6.11 19.10 -14.18
C MET A 1 7.08 18.27 -15.01
N ASP A 2 8.25 17.92 -14.51
CA ASP A 2 9.11 16.94 -15.20
C ASP A 2 8.45 15.55 -15.08
N GLU A 3 8.15 14.92 -16.21
CA GLU A 3 7.53 13.59 -16.27
C GLU A 3 8.37 12.53 -15.56
N ALA A 4 9.69 12.65 -15.64
CA ALA A 4 10.60 11.72 -14.95
C ALA A 4 10.49 11.86 -13.44
N LEU A 5 10.34 13.10 -12.94
CA LEU A 5 10.13 13.36 -11.53
C LEU A 5 8.77 12.84 -11.06
N TYR A 6 7.71 13.01 -11.86
CA TYR A 6 6.39 12.48 -11.54
C TYR A 6 6.42 10.95 -11.46
N ALA A 7 7.01 10.27 -12.45
CA ALA A 7 7.14 8.82 -12.43
C ALA A 7 7.97 8.32 -11.24
N ALA A 8 9.01 9.06 -10.83
CA ALA A 8 9.85 8.68 -9.70
C ALA A 8 9.18 8.87 -8.33
N LEU A 9 8.19 9.77 -8.23
CA LEU A 9 7.49 10.08 -6.98
C LEU A 9 6.08 9.50 -6.91
N ASN A 10 5.52 9.04 -8.03
CA ASN A 10 4.19 8.44 -8.08
C ASN A 10 4.19 7.11 -7.31
N ARG A 11 3.30 7.03 -6.32
CA ARG A 11 3.13 5.87 -5.45
C ARG A 11 1.81 5.15 -5.70
N SER A 12 0.96 5.65 -6.59
CA SER A 12 -0.28 4.98 -7.00
C SER A 12 0.01 3.72 -7.82
N GLY A 13 -0.98 2.86 -7.90
CA GLY A 13 -0.97 1.61 -8.65
C GLY A 13 -0.59 0.39 -7.82
N HIS A 14 -0.86 -0.77 -8.41
CA HIS A 14 -0.55 -2.08 -7.82
C HIS A 14 0.96 -2.26 -7.65
N LYS A 15 1.41 -2.66 -6.46
CA LYS A 15 2.84 -2.83 -6.18
C LYS A 15 3.12 -3.80 -5.05
N LEU A 16 4.33 -4.38 -5.08
CA LEU A 16 4.93 -5.15 -3.98
C LEU A 16 6.02 -4.30 -3.35
N GLY A 17 5.99 -4.10 -2.04
CA GLY A 17 6.96 -3.23 -1.38
C GLY A 17 6.74 -1.73 -1.59
N GLY A 18 7.79 -0.96 -1.33
CA GLY A 18 7.79 0.50 -1.49
C GLY A 18 7.09 1.25 -0.35
N TYR A 19 6.77 2.52 -0.62
CA TYR A 19 6.02 3.38 0.30
C TYR A 19 4.53 3.29 0.00
N PRO A 20 3.66 3.22 1.02
CA PRO A 20 2.21 3.13 0.81
C PRO A 20 1.65 4.43 0.23
N GLU A 21 0.54 4.29 -0.50
CA GLU A 21 -0.37 5.37 -0.87
C GLU A 21 -1.70 5.16 -0.12
N PHE A 22 -2.37 6.27 0.21
CA PHE A 22 -3.65 6.32 0.92
C PHE A 22 -4.50 7.43 0.28
N THR A 23 -5.81 7.21 0.16
CA THR A 23 -6.75 8.27 -0.23
C THR A 23 -7.08 9.17 0.96
N GLN A 24 -7.08 8.60 2.17
CA GLN A 24 -7.35 9.29 3.44
C GLN A 24 -6.09 9.42 4.30
N GLN A 25 -6.27 9.71 5.60
CA GLN A 25 -5.16 9.65 6.56
C GLN A 25 -4.70 8.20 6.75
N GLY A 26 -3.43 7.93 6.48
CA GLY A 26 -2.84 6.60 6.68
C GLY A 26 -2.99 6.08 8.12
N PRO A 27 -3.01 4.75 8.32
CA PRO A 27 -3.20 4.14 9.64
C PRO A 27 -2.05 4.52 10.59
N ARG A 28 -2.41 5.05 11.77
CA ARG A 28 -1.45 5.50 12.80
C ARG A 28 -0.58 4.36 13.34
N THR A 29 -1.01 3.11 13.21
CA THR A 29 -0.33 1.92 13.77
C THR A 29 0.68 1.29 12.81
N ALA A 30 0.75 1.72 11.55
CA ALA A 30 1.60 1.12 10.53
C ALA A 30 2.98 1.78 10.38
N GLN A 31 3.37 2.68 11.30
CA GLN A 31 4.54 3.56 11.12
C GLN A 31 5.89 2.82 10.98
N ASP A 32 6.01 1.60 11.50
CA ASP A 32 7.21 0.76 11.36
C ASP A 32 7.00 -0.46 10.44
N ALA A 33 5.81 -0.63 9.86
CA ALA A 33 5.47 -1.77 9.03
C ALA A 33 5.74 -1.47 7.55
N GLN A 34 6.34 -2.43 6.84
CA GLN A 34 6.64 -2.30 5.42
C GLN A 34 5.43 -2.74 4.59
N VAL A 35 5.18 -2.08 3.45
CA VAL A 35 4.20 -2.55 2.47
C VAL A 35 4.65 -3.93 1.96
N LEU A 36 3.79 -4.92 2.10
CA LEU A 36 3.95 -6.20 1.44
C LEU A 36 3.33 -6.13 0.03
N LEU A 37 2.09 -5.66 -0.03
CA LEU A 37 1.29 -5.54 -1.25
C LEU A 37 0.38 -4.32 -1.13
N GLN A 38 0.24 -3.58 -2.22
CA GLN A 38 -0.80 -2.57 -2.40
C GLN A 38 -1.57 -2.88 -3.68
N LEU A 39 -2.88 -2.75 -3.60
CA LEU A 39 -3.82 -2.93 -4.69
C LEU A 39 -4.71 -1.69 -4.77
N ASP A 40 -4.57 -0.94 -5.85
CA ASP A 40 -5.43 0.23 -6.11
C ASP A 40 -6.72 -0.24 -6.81
N SER A 41 -7.75 0.59 -6.82
CA SER A 41 -8.90 0.33 -7.69
C SER A 41 -8.54 0.55 -9.15
N ASP A 42 -9.04 -0.31 -10.03
CA ASP A 42 -8.87 -0.23 -11.48
C ASP A 42 -10.12 -0.74 -12.22
N GLU A 43 -9.99 -1.02 -13.52
CA GLU A 43 -11.10 -1.52 -14.35
C GLU A 43 -11.55 -2.94 -14.03
N HIS A 44 -10.75 -3.73 -13.31
CA HIS A 44 -11.02 -5.12 -12.98
C HIS A 44 -11.38 -5.33 -11.51
N MET A 45 -10.95 -4.44 -10.62
CA MET A 45 -11.14 -4.56 -9.18
C MET A 45 -11.42 -3.19 -8.56
N MET A 46 -12.45 -3.12 -7.71
CA MET A 46 -12.90 -1.88 -7.09
C MET A 46 -12.96 -2.00 -5.58
N TRP A 47 -12.26 -1.11 -4.87
CA TRP A 47 -12.29 -1.02 -3.41
C TRP A 47 -13.24 0.08 -2.98
N ARG A 48 -14.52 -0.27 -2.76
CA ARG A 48 -15.58 0.68 -2.42
C ARG A 48 -15.66 1.81 -3.46
N ASP A 49 -15.37 3.05 -3.08
CA ASP A 49 -15.40 4.23 -3.96
C ASP A 49 -13.99 4.57 -4.46
N SER A 50 -13.47 3.74 -5.37
CA SER A 50 -12.13 3.91 -5.96
C SER A 50 -10.96 3.97 -4.95
N GLY A 51 -11.07 3.21 -3.87
CA GLY A 51 -10.08 3.17 -2.79
C GLY A 51 -8.82 2.34 -3.07
N ILE A 52 -8.03 2.19 -2.02
CA ILE A 52 -6.75 1.47 -2.01
C ILE A 52 -6.78 0.43 -0.88
N ALA A 53 -6.34 -0.79 -1.19
CA ALA A 53 -6.07 -1.81 -0.19
C ALA A 53 -4.56 -2.00 0.00
N ASN A 54 -4.09 -1.96 1.25
CA ASN A 54 -2.70 -2.21 1.59
C ASN A 54 -2.57 -3.38 2.57
N PHE A 55 -1.52 -4.15 2.39
CA PHE A 55 -1.08 -5.20 3.29
C PHE A 55 0.28 -4.82 3.84
N PHE A 56 0.42 -4.79 5.16
CA PHE A 56 1.66 -4.43 5.84
C PHE A 56 2.22 -5.60 6.62
N VAL A 57 3.54 -5.70 6.65
CA VAL A 57 4.28 -6.76 7.36
C VAL A 57 5.45 -6.17 8.13
N ASP A 58 5.70 -6.71 9.32
CA ASP A 58 6.90 -6.40 10.08
C ASP A 58 8.15 -6.87 9.31
N PRO A 59 9.19 -6.04 9.12
CA PRO A 59 10.40 -6.43 8.38
C PRO A 59 11.12 -7.66 8.93
N ALA A 60 11.06 -7.94 10.23
CA ALA A 60 11.59 -9.15 10.84
C ALA A 60 10.76 -10.38 10.49
N ASN A 61 9.44 -10.25 10.36
CA ASN A 61 8.55 -11.33 9.93
C ASN A 61 8.75 -11.64 8.44
N LEU A 62 8.87 -10.60 7.60
CA LEU A 62 9.16 -10.76 6.17
C LEU A 62 10.48 -11.52 5.94
N ARG A 63 11.54 -11.18 6.67
CA ARG A 63 12.84 -11.88 6.59
C ARG A 63 12.75 -13.36 6.96
N ARG A 64 11.81 -13.75 7.82
CA ARG A 64 11.57 -15.16 8.20
C ARG A 64 10.55 -15.86 7.31
N GLY A 65 9.94 -15.16 6.35
CA GLY A 65 8.82 -15.69 5.56
C GLY A 65 7.56 -15.95 6.39
N ASP A 66 7.40 -15.25 7.51
CA ASP A 66 6.28 -15.41 8.44
C ASP A 66 5.18 -14.39 8.12
N PHE A 67 4.09 -14.85 7.50
CA PHE A 67 2.95 -14.01 7.13
C PHE A 67 1.76 -14.18 8.08
N SER A 68 1.95 -14.79 9.25
CA SER A 68 0.88 -14.99 10.24
C SER A 68 0.36 -13.70 10.87
N ARG A 69 1.11 -12.59 10.70
CA ARG A 69 0.81 -11.26 11.26
C ARG A 69 0.93 -10.18 10.18
N VAL A 70 0.07 -10.26 9.17
CA VAL A 70 -0.09 -9.21 8.16
C VAL A 70 -1.24 -8.30 8.57
N ALA A 71 -0.99 -6.99 8.61
CA ALA A 71 -2.03 -6.01 8.82
C ALA A 71 -2.67 -5.63 7.48
N TYR A 72 -3.99 -5.53 7.47
CA TYR A 72 -4.76 -5.11 6.30
C TYR A 72 -5.37 -3.74 6.55
N ASN A 73 -5.23 -2.85 5.57
CA ASN A 73 -5.87 -1.54 5.53
C ASN A 73 -6.66 -1.41 4.23
N LEU A 74 -7.83 -0.79 4.32
CA LEU A 74 -8.56 -0.29 3.16
C LEU A 74 -9.06 1.10 3.48
N ASP A 75 -8.74 2.05 2.62
CA ASP A 75 -9.31 3.39 2.63
C ASP A 75 -9.89 3.75 1.27
N CYS A 76 -10.93 4.57 1.29
CA CYS A 76 -11.55 5.20 0.13
C CYS A 76 -12.13 6.53 0.59
N ASP A 77 -12.31 7.47 -0.34
CA ASP A 77 -12.91 8.76 -0.02
C ASP A 77 -14.44 8.68 0.19
#